data_AF-A0A821LWQ2-F1
#
_entry.id   AF-A0A821LWQ2-F1
#
_cell.length_a   1.000
_cell.length_b   1.000
_cell.length_c   1.000
_cell.angle_alpha   90.00
_cell.angle_beta   90.00
_cell.angle_gamma   90.00
#
_symmetry.space_group_name_H-M   'P 1'
#
loop_
_entity.id
_entity.type
_entity.pdbx_description
1 polymer ?
#
loop_
_entity_poly.entity_id
_entity_poly.type
_entity_poly.pdbx_seq_one_letter_code
_entity_poly.pdbx_strand_id
1 'polypeptide(L)'
;MATSSRTVEKLSCGISRFLLPTVRCPCYREIIETNIKCDPENETFSKWTKEDGQCHRVINTALLSDDYEILKNNVQFINSLRIAIRNNNEKEPIEVYRGLTMTSEHVNKEYKVGLQ
;
A
#
# COMPACT_ATOMS: atom_id res chain seq x y z
N MET A 1 -37.33 25.48 23.39
CA MET A 1 -37.80 24.77 22.18
C MET A 1 -36.59 24.50 21.30
N ALA A 2 -36.42 23.22 20.96
CA ALA A 2 -35.39 22.51 20.19
C ALA A 2 -34.21 23.30 19.58
N THR A 3 -33.02 23.12 20.16
CA THR A 3 -31.75 23.22 19.44
C THR A 3 -31.64 22.01 18.50
N SER A 4 -31.65 22.26 17.19
CA SER A 4 -31.40 21.23 16.17
C SER A 4 -29.96 20.73 16.30
N SER A 5 -29.78 19.66 17.06
CA SER A 5 -28.55 18.87 17.02
C SER A 5 -28.46 18.26 15.64
N ARG A 6 -27.69 18.90 14.75
CA ARG A 6 -27.19 18.26 13.54
C ARG A 6 -26.39 17.05 13.98
N THR A 7 -27.01 15.89 13.89
CA THR A 7 -26.33 14.60 13.97
C THR A 7 -25.24 14.65 12.90
N VAL A 8 -23.98 14.76 13.33
CA VAL A 8 -22.83 14.57 12.45
C VAL A 8 -22.91 13.11 12.06
N GLU A 9 -23.52 12.83 10.90
CA GLU A 9 -23.39 11.54 10.27
C GLU A 9 -21.90 11.32 10.08
N LYS A 10 -21.32 10.43 10.92
CA LYS A 10 -19.99 9.90 10.72
C LYS A 10 -20.00 9.28 9.32
N LEU A 11 -19.48 10.03 8.36
CA LEU A 11 -19.21 9.58 7.01
C LEU A 11 -18.53 8.23 7.12
N SER A 12 -19.25 7.18 6.70
CA SER A 12 -18.71 5.83 6.62
C SER A 12 -17.44 5.92 5.78
N CYS A 13 -16.31 5.56 6.38
CA CYS A 13 -14.99 5.47 5.76
C CYS A 13 -14.98 4.30 4.76
N GLY A 14 -15.81 4.39 3.73
CA GLY A 14 -15.83 3.49 2.60
C GLY A 14 -14.65 3.80 1.69
N ILE A 15 -13.46 3.44 2.18
CA ILE A 15 -12.28 3.02 1.43
C ILE A 15 -12.02 3.83 0.16
N SER A 16 -11.13 4.84 0.25
CA SER A 16 -10.39 5.31 -0.91
C SER A 16 -9.24 4.32 -1.20
N ARG A 17 -9.38 3.51 -2.25
CA ARG A 17 -8.58 2.38 -2.74
C ARG A 17 -7.33 2.81 -3.51
N PHE A 18 -6.54 3.72 -2.95
CA PHE A 18 -5.08 3.69 -3.15
C PHE A 18 -4.34 2.93 -2.04
N LEU A 19 -5.13 2.17 -1.26
CA LEU A 19 -4.79 0.81 -0.85
C LEU A 19 -3.70 0.68 0.22
N LEU A 20 -3.98 1.25 1.38
CA LEU A 20 -3.56 0.62 2.63
C LEU A 20 -4.82 0.39 3.47
N PRO A 21 -5.00 -0.78 4.08
CA PRO A 21 -6.06 -0.98 5.05
C PRO A 21 -5.99 0.13 6.11
N THR A 22 -7.09 0.88 6.30
CA THR A 22 -7.19 1.91 7.35
C THR A 22 -7.05 1.31 8.74
N VAL A 23 -7.35 0.01 8.86
CA VAL A 23 -7.00 -0.82 10.00
C VAL A 23 -6.16 -1.97 9.46
N ARG A 24 -4.85 -1.91 9.71
CA ARG A 24 -3.94 -3.02 9.38
C ARG A 24 -4.05 -4.08 10.47
N CYS A 25 -4.01 -5.36 10.13
CA CYS A 25 -3.94 -6.43 11.12
C CYS A 25 -2.83 -6.15 12.16
N PRO A 26 -3.10 -6.30 13.47
CA PRO A 26 -2.07 -6.16 14.51
C PRO A 26 -0.91 -7.17 14.35
N CYS A 27 -1.15 -8.24 13.59
CA CYS A 27 -0.19 -9.29 13.28
C CYS A 27 1.01 -8.86 12.41
N TYR A 28 0.96 -7.67 11.78
CA TYR A 28 2.09 -7.18 10.98
C TYR A 28 3.35 -6.82 11.76
N ARG A 29 3.25 -6.69 13.08
CA ARG A 29 4.41 -6.41 13.93
C ARG A 29 5.52 -7.45 13.74
N GLU A 30 5.16 -8.74 13.66
CA GLU A 30 6.11 -9.83 13.45
C GLU A 30 6.87 -9.67 12.13
N ILE A 31 6.16 -9.33 11.05
CA ILE A 31 6.77 -9.08 9.73
C ILE A 31 7.72 -7.89 9.79
N ILE A 32 7.32 -6.81 10.48
CA ILE A 32 8.11 -5.59 10.58
C ILE A 32 9.40 -5.79 11.39
N GLU A 33 9.32 -6.57 12.48
CA GLU A 33 10.41 -6.80 13.43
C GLU A 33 11.32 -7.97 13.04
N THR A 34 10.95 -8.75 12.01
CA THR A 34 11.76 -9.88 11.54
C THR A 34 13.12 -9.38 11.03
N ASN A 35 14.18 -9.79 11.71
CA ASN A 35 15.55 -9.49 11.32
C ASN A 35 15.97 -10.43 10.17
N ILE A 36 16.40 -9.86 9.04
CA ILE A 36 16.69 -10.62 7.82
C ILE A 36 18.10 -10.30 7.31
N LYS A 37 18.68 -11.23 6.55
CA LYS A 37 19.83 -10.93 5.71
C LYS A 37 19.34 -10.17 4.48
N CYS A 38 20.00 -9.05 4.16
CA CYS A 38 19.65 -8.27 2.98
C CYS A 38 20.11 -9.01 1.72
N ASP A 39 19.16 -9.27 0.82
CA ASP A 39 19.47 -9.60 -0.56
C ASP A 39 20.03 -8.34 -1.27
N PRO A 40 20.83 -8.49 -2.33
CA PRO A 40 21.30 -7.35 -3.12
C PRO A 40 20.14 -6.49 -3.65
N GLU A 41 20.29 -5.17 -3.61
CA GLU A 41 19.22 -4.22 -3.98
C GLU A 41 18.78 -4.39 -5.44
N ASN A 42 19.73 -4.55 -6.36
CA ASN A 42 19.46 -4.74 -7.79
C ASN A 42 18.65 -6.00 -8.06
N GLU A 43 18.94 -7.09 -7.35
CA GLU A 43 18.19 -8.34 -7.47
C GLU A 43 16.77 -8.19 -6.90
N THR A 44 16.66 -7.48 -5.78
CA THR A 44 15.39 -7.19 -5.11
C THR A 44 14.46 -6.36 -6.01
N PHE A 45 14.96 -5.27 -6.60
CA PHE A 45 14.18 -4.46 -7.54
C PHE A 45 13.86 -5.24 -8.81
N SER A 46 14.81 -6.00 -9.37
CA SER A 46 14.56 -6.82 -10.55
C SER A 46 13.45 -7.85 -10.31
N LYS A 47 13.44 -8.49 -9.14
CA LYS A 47 12.39 -9.44 -8.74
C LYS A 47 11.04 -8.75 -8.50
N TRP A 48 11.05 -7.50 -8.04
CA TRP A 48 9.82 -6.71 -7.90
C TRP A 48 9.21 -6.30 -9.26
N THR A 49 10.04 -5.88 -10.21
CA THR A 49 9.60 -5.27 -11.47
C THR A 49 9.43 -6.23 -12.64
N LYS A 50 10.02 -7.43 -12.61
CA LYS A 50 9.88 -8.42 -13.69
C LYS A 50 8.46 -8.98 -13.79
N GLU A 51 7.94 -9.05 -15.01
CA GLU A 51 6.61 -9.62 -15.30
C GLU A 51 6.54 -11.14 -15.11
N ASP A 52 7.64 -11.86 -15.35
CA ASP A 52 7.73 -13.32 -15.20
C ASP A 52 7.63 -13.78 -13.73
N GLY A 53 7.82 -12.86 -12.78
CA GLY A 53 7.70 -13.10 -11.36
C GLY A 53 6.65 -12.17 -10.77
N GLN A 54 5.42 -12.65 -10.63
CA GLN A 54 4.27 -11.90 -10.08
C GLN A 54 4.43 -11.43 -8.63
N CYS A 55 5.65 -11.30 -8.09
CA CYS A 55 5.93 -10.90 -6.71
C CYS A 55 5.23 -9.59 -6.34
N HIS A 56 5.28 -8.55 -7.18
CA HIS A 56 4.55 -7.30 -6.89
C HIS A 56 3.03 -7.53 -6.87
N ARG A 57 2.49 -8.34 -7.78
CA ARG A 57 1.05 -8.62 -7.86
C ARG A 57 0.58 -9.41 -6.64
N VAL A 58 1.30 -10.46 -6.26
CA VAL A 58 1.00 -11.32 -5.11
C VAL A 58 1.06 -10.52 -3.81
N ILE A 59 2.14 -9.78 -3.59
CA ILE A 59 2.33 -9.00 -2.37
C ILE A 59 1.34 -7.83 -2.31
N ASN A 60 1.14 -7.10 -3.41
CA ASN A 60 0.14 -6.03 -3.43
C ASN A 60 -1.24 -6.60 -3.12
N THR A 61 -1.66 -7.68 -3.79
CA THR A 61 -2.97 -8.31 -3.54
C THR A 61 -3.12 -8.70 -2.07
N ALA A 62 -2.12 -9.35 -1.49
CA ALA A 62 -2.13 -9.76 -0.09
C ALA A 62 -2.22 -8.56 0.87
N LEU A 63 -1.54 -7.45 0.57
CA LEU A 63 -1.67 -6.20 1.33
C LEU A 63 -3.09 -5.60 1.22
N LEU A 64 -3.77 -5.75 0.07
CA LEU A 64 -5.13 -5.23 -0.12
C LEU A 64 -6.18 -6.05 0.62
N SER A 65 -5.97 -7.37 0.65
CA SER A 65 -6.89 -8.32 1.25
C SER A 65 -6.59 -8.66 2.70
N ASP A 66 -5.54 -8.05 3.29
CA ASP A 66 -5.06 -8.34 4.65
C ASP A 66 -4.66 -9.82 4.84
N ASP A 67 -4.09 -10.44 3.79
CA ASP A 67 -3.68 -11.85 3.79
C ASP A 67 -2.33 -12.04 4.50
N TYR A 68 -2.40 -12.26 5.81
CA TYR A 68 -1.22 -12.40 6.65
C TYR A 68 -0.33 -13.60 6.28
N GLU A 69 -0.90 -14.73 5.87
CA GLU A 69 -0.13 -15.94 5.56
C GLU A 69 0.76 -15.74 4.32
N ILE A 70 0.22 -15.13 3.27
CA ILE A 70 1.02 -14.79 2.09
C ILE A 70 2.13 -13.79 2.47
N LEU A 71 1.82 -12.79 3.28
CA LEU A 71 2.80 -11.78 3.69
C LEU A 71 3.90 -12.37 4.57
N LYS A 72 3.55 -13.28 5.49
CA LYS A 72 4.51 -14.00 6.33
C LYS A 72 5.45 -14.87 5.51
N ASN A 73 4.91 -15.63 4.55
CA ASN A 73 5.71 -16.46 3.64
C ASN A 73 6.68 -15.66 2.76
N ASN A 74 6.44 -14.36 2.59
CA ASN A 74 7.26 -13.46 1.80
C ASN A 74 8.06 -12.45 2.65
N VAL A 75 8.15 -12.64 3.97
CA VAL A 75 8.74 -11.67 4.92
C VAL A 75 10.17 -11.25 4.54
N GLN A 76 11.01 -12.20 4.12
CA GLN A 76 12.39 -11.90 3.72
C GLN A 76 12.42 -10.92 2.54
N PHE A 77 11.70 -11.23 1.47
CA PHE A 77 11.66 -10.38 0.29
C PHE A 77 11.03 -9.01 0.58
N ILE A 78 9.94 -8.97 1.34
CA ILE A 78 9.28 -7.71 1.74
C ILE A 78 10.25 -6.82 2.51
N ASN A 79 10.98 -7.37 3.47
CA ASN A 79 11.93 -6.58 4.26
C ASN A 79 13.18 -6.19 3.46
N SER A 80 13.67 -7.03 2.54
CA SER A 80 14.75 -6.64 1.63
C SER A 80 14.31 -5.49 0.72
N LEU A 81 13.09 -5.52 0.20
CA LEU A 81 12.52 -4.43 -0.61
C LEU A 81 12.36 -3.14 0.19
N ARG A 82 11.91 -3.21 1.45
CA ARG A 82 11.81 -2.03 2.33
C ARG A 82 13.17 -1.39 2.56
N ILE A 83 14.22 -2.19 2.75
CA ILE A 83 15.58 -1.69 2.93
C ILE A 83 16.10 -1.07 1.63
N ALA A 84 15.93 -1.75 0.49
CA ALA A 84 16.34 -1.24 -0.82
C ALA A 84 15.66 0.10 -1.16
N ILE A 85 14.36 0.24 -0.87
CA ILE A 85 13.63 1.52 -1.04
C ILE A 85 14.18 2.60 -0.12
N ARG A 86 14.46 2.27 1.16
CA ARG A 86 14.97 3.23 2.14
C ARG A 86 16.39 3.72 1.80
N ASN A 87 17.21 2.84 1.22
CA ASN A 87 18.58 3.17 0.82
C ASN A 87 18.62 4.03 -0.46
N ASN A 88 17.52 4.09 -1.21
CA ASN A 88 17.40 4.99 -2.35
C ASN A 88 17.34 6.46 -1.84
N ASN A 89 18.49 7.13 -1.91
CA ASN A 89 18.72 8.47 -1.38
C ASN A 89 18.43 9.56 -2.42
N GLU A 90 17.32 9.49 -3.16
CA GLU A 90 16.86 10.62 -3.96
C GLU A 90 16.51 11.79 -3.02
N LYS A 91 17.30 12.86 -3.08
CA LYS A 91 17.18 14.02 -2.20
C LYS A 91 16.33 15.13 -2.79
N GLU A 92 16.09 15.09 -4.10
CA GLU A 92 15.33 16.10 -4.81
C GLU A 92 13.90 15.60 -5.08
N PRO A 93 12.88 16.45 -4.86
CA PRO A 93 11.52 16.11 -5.25
C PRO A 93 11.42 15.92 -6.76
N ILE A 94 10.88 14.78 -7.19
CA ILE A 94 10.58 14.49 -8.58
C ILE A 94 9.07 14.35 -8.78
N GLU A 95 8.58 14.81 -9.93
CA GLU A 95 7.19 14.57 -10.34
C GLU A 95 7.08 13.16 -10.93
N VAL A 96 6.08 12.40 -10.46
CA VAL A 96 5.86 11.01 -10.88
C VAL A 96 4.48 10.85 -11.48
N TYR A 97 4.37 9.95 -12.46
CA TYR A 97 3.14 9.69 -13.20
C TYR A 97 2.77 8.22 -13.11
N ARG A 98 1.48 7.91 -13.03
CA ARG A 98 0.96 6.54 -13.05
C ARG A 98 -0.22 6.43 -14.00
N GLY A 99 -0.06 5.61 -15.05
CA GLY A 99 -1.15 5.24 -15.94
C GLY A 99 -1.95 4.08 -15.34
N LEU A 100 -3.27 4.25 -15.18
CA LEU A 100 -4.19 3.20 -14.75
C LEU A 100 -5.41 3.21 -15.66
N THR A 101 -5.80 2.02 -16.14
CA THR A 101 -7.08 1.85 -16.83
C THR A 101 -8.16 1.67 -15.77
N MET A 102 -8.89 2.73 -15.46
CA MET A 102 -9.99 2.73 -14.48
C MET A 102 -11.24 3.35 -15.10
N THR A 103 -12.42 2.89 -14.67
CA THR A 103 -13.68 3.53 -15.08
C THR A 103 -13.82 4.89 -14.42
N SER A 104 -14.47 5.85 -15.10
CA SER A 104 -14.73 7.18 -14.56
C SER A 104 -15.49 7.14 -13.22
N GLU A 105 -16.37 6.16 -13.04
CA GLU A 105 -17.09 5.94 -11.77
C GLU A 105 -16.12 5.59 -10.63
N HIS A 106 -15.16 4.69 -10.86
CA HIS A 106 -14.12 4.39 -9.87
C HIS A 106 -13.27 5.63 -9.60
N VAL A 107 -12.86 6.38 -10.63
CA VAL A 107 -12.07 7.61 -10.42
C VAL A 107 -12.84 8.61 -9.54
N ASN A 108 -14.11 8.86 -9.83
CA ASN A 108 -14.93 9.84 -9.09
C ASN A 108 -15.25 9.43 -7.64
N LYS A 109 -15.34 8.12 -7.39
CA LYS A 109 -15.52 7.58 -6.04
C LYS A 109 -14.25 7.72 -5.21
N GLU A 110 -13.11 7.50 -5.83
CA GLU A 110 -11.82 7.30 -5.17
C GLU A 110 -10.99 8.60 -5.06
N TYR A 111 -11.09 9.48 -6.06
CA TYR A 111 -10.39 10.76 -6.17
C TYR A 111 -11.37 11.93 -6.16
N LYS A 112 -11.61 12.50 -4.99
CA LYS A 112 -12.26 13.82 -4.88
C LYS A 112 -11.19 14.89 -5.01
N VAL A 113 -11.04 15.45 -6.22
CA VAL A 113 -10.18 16.62 -6.44
C VAL A 113 -10.86 17.84 -5.81
N GLY A 114 -10.26 18.39 -4.75
CA GLY A 114 -10.74 19.61 -4.09
C GLY A 114 -12.10 19.44 -3.41
N LEU A 115 -12.12 18.90 -2.19
CA LEU A 115 -13.19 19.28 -1.27
C LEU A 115 -12.90 20.70 -0.78
N GLN A 116 -13.56 21.67 -1.40
CA GLN A 116 -13.90 22.94 -0.74
C GLN A 116 -14.91 22.67 0.37
#